data_AF-A0A928Q066-F1
#
_entry.id   AF-A0A928Q066-F1
#
_cell.length_a   1.000
_cell.length_b   1.000
_cell.length_c   1.000
_cell.angle_alpha   90.00
_cell.angle_beta   90.00
_cell.angle_gamma   90.00
#
_symmetry.space_group_name_H-M   'P 1'
#
loop_
_entity.id
_entity.type
_entity.pdbx_description
1 polymer ?
#
loop_
_entity_poly.entity_id
_entity_poly.type
_entity_poly.pdbx_seq_one_letter_code
_entity_poly.pdbx_strand_id
1 'polypeptide(L)'
;MKHGREQITIVDIAIFGMLGALMYASKIALEILPNVHLIAVFVTAETLVYRKRALYPIYTFVLITGLFNGFAVWWVPYLYLWTVLWGAVMLLPKEMPENVAPFVYMAVCALHGLLYGTLYAPYQALMFHLDFQGMITWIIAGFPYDAIHGLSNFFLALLVIPIVNAIKKAQSVKLRP
;
A
#
# COMPACT_ATOMS: atom_id res chain seq x y z
N MET A 1 14.63 -28.45 -10.14
CA MET A 1 14.04 -27.16 -9.72
C MET A 1 15.09 -26.06 -9.88
N LYS A 2 14.97 -25.18 -10.88
CA LYS A 2 15.92 -24.07 -11.09
C LYS A 2 15.60 -22.96 -10.09
N HIS A 3 16.33 -22.91 -8.98
CA HIS A 3 16.42 -21.73 -8.12
C HIS A 3 17.34 -20.71 -8.80
N GLY A 4 16.91 -20.18 -9.95
CA GLY A 4 17.55 -19.01 -10.55
C GLY A 4 17.14 -17.80 -9.71
N ARG A 5 18.08 -17.17 -9.01
CA ARG A 5 17.84 -15.83 -8.45
C ARG A 5 17.47 -14.92 -9.63
N GLU A 6 16.20 -14.51 -9.72
CA GLU A 6 15.81 -13.46 -10.66
C GLU A 6 16.62 -12.21 -10.32
N GLN A 7 17.63 -11.92 -11.14
CA GLN A 7 18.47 -10.75 -10.96
C GLN A 7 17.64 -9.50 -11.27
N ILE A 8 17.71 -8.51 -10.38
CA ILE A 8 17.12 -7.20 -10.63
C ILE A 8 17.94 -6.53 -11.72
N THR A 9 17.28 -6.11 -12.80
CA THR A 9 17.93 -5.37 -13.88
C THR A 9 17.95 -3.87 -13.58
N ILE A 10 18.82 -3.10 -14.25
CA ILE A 10 18.81 -1.62 -14.19
C ILE A 10 17.42 -1.07 -14.55
N VAL A 11 16.78 -1.74 -15.50
CA VAL A 11 15.45 -1.42 -15.99
C VAL A 11 14.39 -1.59 -14.91
N ASP A 12 14.52 -2.61 -14.06
CA ASP A 12 13.64 -2.84 -12.92
C ASP A 12 13.83 -1.80 -11.83
N ILE A 13 15.09 -1.41 -11.55
CA ILE A 13 15.40 -0.34 -10.60
C ILE A 13 14.71 0.95 -11.02
N ALA A 14 14.80 1.33 -12.30
CA ALA A 14 14.14 2.51 -12.83
C ALA A 14 12.60 2.43 -12.70
N ILE A 15 12.00 1.26 -12.99
CA ILE A 15 10.56 1.06 -12.84
C ILE A 15 10.13 1.19 -11.38
N PHE A 16 10.81 0.50 -10.46
CA PHE A 16 10.45 0.52 -9.04
C PHE A 16 10.65 1.91 -8.43
N GLY A 17 11.71 2.63 -8.84
CA GLY A 17 11.91 4.03 -8.48
C GLY A 17 10.75 4.92 -8.94
N MET A 18 10.37 4.80 -10.21
CA MET A 18 9.26 5.56 -10.78
C MET A 18 7.91 5.23 -10.12
N LEU A 19 7.62 3.96 -9.85
CA LEU A 19 6.40 3.54 -9.17
C LEU A 19 6.33 4.08 -7.73
N GLY A 20 7.42 3.98 -6.96
CA GLY A 20 7.49 4.57 -5.62
C GLY A 20 7.33 6.10 -5.63
N ALA A 21 7.89 6.79 -6.63
CA ALA A 21 7.68 8.22 -6.82
C ALA A 21 6.23 8.56 -7.22
N LEU A 22 5.60 7.74 -8.06
CA LEU A 22 4.20 7.90 -8.46
C LEU A 22 3.25 7.71 -7.26
N MET A 23 3.52 6.72 -6.40
CA MET A 23 2.80 6.55 -5.13
C MET A 23 2.88 7.84 -4.30
N TYR A 24 4.07 8.40 -4.13
CA TYR A 24 4.27 9.65 -3.38
C TYR A 24 3.50 10.82 -4.01
N ALA A 25 3.65 11.03 -5.32
CA ALA A 25 2.95 12.07 -6.06
C ALA A 25 1.42 11.94 -5.92
N SER A 26 0.89 10.72 -5.96
CA SER A 26 -0.54 10.45 -5.77
C SER A 26 -1.03 10.78 -4.36
N LYS A 27 -0.20 10.55 -3.33
CA LYS A 27 -0.49 10.95 -1.95
C LYS A 27 -0.56 12.46 -1.83
N ILE A 28 0.40 13.18 -2.40
CA ILE A 28 0.42 14.65 -2.37
C ILE A 28 -0.78 15.23 -3.12
N ALA A 29 -1.13 14.67 -4.28
CA ALA A 29 -2.28 15.13 -5.06
C ALA A 29 -3.62 14.99 -4.33
N LEU A 30 -3.76 14.00 -3.43
CA LEU A 30 -4.98 13.75 -2.67
C LEU A 30 -4.96 14.32 -1.25
N GLU A 31 -3.87 14.96 -0.83
CA GLU A 31 -3.70 15.48 0.53
C GLU A 31 -4.69 16.61 0.90
N ILE A 32 -5.36 17.19 -0.10
CA ILE A 32 -6.47 18.14 0.08
C ILE A 32 -7.67 17.46 0.76
N LEU A 33 -7.83 16.14 0.60
CA LEU A 33 -8.88 15.35 1.21
C LEU A 33 -8.38 14.68 2.50
N PRO A 34 -9.15 14.73 3.60
CA PRO A 34 -8.72 14.17 4.87
C PRO A 34 -8.64 12.64 4.80
N ASN A 35 -7.46 12.06 5.07
CA ASN A 35 -7.21 10.61 5.09
C ASN A 35 -7.68 9.84 3.84
N VAL A 36 -7.64 10.49 2.68
CA VAL A 36 -7.88 9.85 1.38
C VAL A 36 -6.59 9.82 0.58
N HIS A 37 -6.18 8.65 0.11
CA HIS A 37 -5.00 8.51 -0.73
C HIS A 37 -5.03 7.20 -1.54
N LEU A 38 -4.24 7.12 -2.62
CA LEU A 38 -4.19 5.95 -3.50
C LEU A 38 -3.19 4.87 -3.07
N ILE A 39 -2.56 5.01 -1.91
CA ILE A 39 -1.46 4.12 -1.51
C ILE A 39 -1.90 2.66 -1.41
N ALA A 40 -3.05 2.37 -0.80
CA ALA A 40 -3.57 0.99 -0.72
C ALA A 40 -3.85 0.38 -2.11
N VAL A 41 -4.30 1.21 -3.05
CA VAL A 41 -4.54 0.82 -4.44
C VAL A 41 -3.22 0.45 -5.13
N PHE A 42 -2.19 1.29 -4.99
CA PHE A 42 -0.87 1.02 -5.56
C PHE A 42 -0.20 -0.19 -4.93
N VAL A 43 -0.21 -0.31 -3.59
CA VAL A 43 0.31 -1.50 -2.89
C VAL A 43 -0.36 -2.75 -3.43
N THR A 44 -1.68 -2.75 -3.56
CA THR A 44 -2.43 -3.90 -4.10
C THR A 44 -2.06 -4.18 -5.56
N ALA A 45 -2.12 -3.19 -6.43
CA ALA A 45 -1.84 -3.35 -7.86
C ALA A 45 -0.39 -3.82 -8.12
N GLU A 46 0.59 -3.19 -7.47
CA GLU A 46 1.99 -3.56 -7.57
C GLU A 46 2.23 -4.96 -7.02
N THR A 47 1.58 -5.33 -5.91
CA THR A 47 1.66 -6.69 -5.36
C THR A 47 1.09 -7.72 -6.34
N LEU A 48 -0.03 -7.44 -7.00
CA LEU A 48 -0.61 -8.35 -7.99
C LEU A 48 0.30 -8.56 -9.21
N VAL A 49 1.04 -7.52 -9.63
CA VAL A 49 1.96 -7.60 -10.78
C VAL A 49 3.32 -8.20 -10.40
N TYR A 50 3.95 -7.67 -9.35
CA TYR A 50 5.36 -7.91 -9.02
C TYR A 50 5.55 -8.90 -7.85
N ARG A 51 4.47 -9.26 -7.14
CA ARG A 51 4.47 -10.17 -5.99
C ARG A 51 5.50 -9.73 -4.94
N LYS A 52 6.53 -10.56 -4.68
CA LYS A 52 7.60 -10.24 -3.72
C LYS A 52 8.37 -8.98 -4.08
N ARG A 53 8.48 -8.66 -5.37
CA ARG A 53 9.22 -7.49 -5.87
C ARG A 53 8.44 -6.18 -5.70
N ALA A 54 7.17 -6.23 -5.32
CA ALA A 54 6.39 -5.03 -4.99
C ALA A 54 6.93 -4.30 -3.75
N LEU A 55 7.69 -4.96 -2.88
CA LEU A 55 8.33 -4.30 -1.73
C LEU A 55 9.33 -3.21 -2.16
N TYR A 56 9.96 -3.30 -3.33
CA TYR A 56 10.88 -2.28 -3.82
C TYR A 56 10.20 -0.92 -4.03
N PRO A 57 9.13 -0.79 -4.85
CA PRO A 57 8.43 0.47 -5.00
C PRO A 57 7.74 0.93 -3.70
N ILE A 58 7.17 0.01 -2.91
CA ILE A 58 6.54 0.33 -1.61
C ILE A 58 7.53 1.01 -0.66
N TYR A 59 8.73 0.44 -0.47
CA TYR A 59 9.72 1.06 0.43
C TYR A 59 10.42 2.26 -0.21
N THR A 60 10.50 2.33 -1.53
CA THR A 60 10.91 3.56 -2.21
C THR A 60 9.95 4.70 -1.88
N PHE A 61 8.63 4.44 -1.94
CA PHE A 61 7.61 5.40 -1.51
C PHE A 61 7.79 5.80 -0.03
N VAL A 62 7.98 4.84 0.88
CA VAL A 62 8.17 5.14 2.32
C VAL A 62 9.42 5.99 2.57
N LEU A 63 10.51 5.72 1.86
CA LEU A 63 11.74 6.49 1.94
C LEU A 63 11.56 7.91 1.39
N ILE A 64 10.96 8.06 0.20
CA ILE A 64 10.65 9.37 -0.39
C ILE A 64 9.76 10.17 0.57
N THR A 65 8.73 9.54 1.14
CA THR A 65 7.82 10.21 2.08
C THR A 65 8.57 10.71 3.32
N GLY A 66 9.51 9.92 3.87
CA GLY A 66 10.36 10.34 4.99
C GLY A 66 11.36 11.45 4.62
N LEU A 67 11.92 11.42 3.41
CA LEU A 67 12.85 12.44 2.95
C LEU A 67 12.18 13.81 2.79
N PHE A 68 10.95 13.86 2.27
CA PHE A 68 10.24 15.11 2.04
C PHE A 68 9.43 15.61 3.25
N ASN A 69 8.88 14.70 4.07
CA ASN A 69 8.01 15.05 5.20
C ASN A 69 8.68 14.86 6.58
N GLY A 70 9.95 14.44 6.60
CA GLY A 70 10.74 14.19 7.81
C GLY A 70 10.57 12.78 8.38
N PHE A 71 11.64 12.22 8.95
CA PHE A 71 11.64 10.94 9.65
C PHE A 71 11.15 11.09 11.09
N ALA A 72 9.85 11.29 11.27
CA ALA A 72 9.23 11.44 12.58
C ALA A 72 8.56 10.14 13.06
N VAL A 73 7.85 10.24 14.18
CA VAL A 73 7.23 9.12 14.89
C VAL A 73 6.31 8.28 13.98
N TRP A 74 5.61 8.92 13.04
CA TRP A 74 4.72 8.27 12.07
C TRP A 74 5.44 7.41 11.02
N TRP A 75 6.73 7.63 10.80
CA TRP A 75 7.47 6.95 9.74
C TRP A 75 7.68 5.46 10.04
N VAL A 76 7.88 5.10 11.31
CA VAL A 76 8.09 3.69 11.70
C VAL A 76 6.84 2.84 11.44
N PRO A 77 5.61 3.27 11.82
CA PRO A 77 4.39 2.56 11.43
C PRO A 77 4.22 2.37 9.93
N TYR A 78 4.58 3.37 9.13
CA TYR A 78 4.52 3.28 7.67
C TYR A 78 5.30 2.06 7.14
N LEU A 79 6.42 1.67 7.75
CA LEU A 79 7.18 0.49 7.32
C LEU A 79 6.34 -0.78 7.39
N TYR A 80 5.64 -1.03 8.50
CA TYR A 80 4.90 -2.27 8.66
C TYR A 80 3.46 -2.19 8.16
N LEU A 81 2.81 -1.02 8.19
CA LEU A 81 1.41 -0.88 7.76
C LEU A 81 1.21 -1.25 6.29
N TRP A 82 2.11 -0.80 5.41
CA TRP A 82 2.07 -1.17 3.99
C TRP A 82 2.52 -2.61 3.77
N THR A 83 3.42 -3.12 4.61
CA THR A 83 3.85 -4.53 4.56
C THR A 83 2.73 -5.48 4.94
N VAL A 84 1.88 -5.11 5.90
CA VAL A 84 0.68 -5.88 6.29
C VAL A 84 -0.28 -5.98 5.10
N LEU A 85 -0.56 -4.86 4.41
CA LEU A 85 -1.41 -4.88 3.22
C LEU A 85 -0.79 -5.71 2.08
N TRP A 86 0.51 -5.53 1.81
CA TRP A 86 1.24 -6.37 0.86
C TRP A 86 1.11 -7.85 1.21
N GLY A 87 1.26 -8.22 2.48
CA GLY A 87 1.10 -9.57 2.99
C GLY A 87 -0.31 -10.12 2.76
N ALA A 88 -1.34 -9.34 3.07
CA ALA A 88 -2.74 -9.71 2.83
C ALA A 88 -3.00 -9.97 1.32
N VAL A 89 -2.51 -9.10 0.44
CA VAL A 89 -2.65 -9.27 -1.01
C VAL A 89 -1.83 -10.45 -1.55
N MET A 90 -0.68 -10.75 -0.93
CA MET A 90 0.12 -11.92 -1.26
C MET A 90 -0.60 -13.24 -0.95
N LEU A 91 -1.49 -13.26 0.05
CA LEU A 91 -2.31 -14.42 0.41
C LEU A 91 -3.51 -14.63 -0.51
N LEU A 92 -3.89 -13.63 -1.31
CA LEU A 92 -4.99 -13.78 -2.27
C LEU A 92 -4.64 -14.81 -3.37
N PRO A 93 -5.64 -15.57 -3.86
CA PRO A 93 -5.45 -16.46 -5.00
C PRO A 93 -4.91 -15.69 -6.22
N LYS A 94 -3.97 -16.29 -6.94
CA LYS A 94 -3.38 -15.66 -8.14
C LYS A 94 -4.38 -15.54 -9.29
N GLU A 95 -5.31 -16.48 -9.37
CA GLU A 95 -6.31 -16.59 -10.41
C GLU A 95 -7.68 -16.55 -9.75
N MET A 96 -8.25 -15.35 -9.69
CA MET A 96 -9.63 -15.13 -9.25
C MET A 96 -10.50 -14.84 -10.48
N PRO A 97 -11.77 -15.29 -10.49
CA PRO A 97 -12.73 -14.92 -11.53
C PRO A 97 -12.80 -13.40 -11.69
N GLU A 98 -12.87 -12.92 -12.94
CA GLU A 98 -12.83 -11.48 -13.26
C GLU A 98 -14.00 -10.69 -12.63
N ASN A 99 -15.13 -11.36 -12.40
CA ASN A 99 -16.29 -10.78 -11.73
C ASN A 99 -16.17 -10.74 -10.20
N VAL A 100 -15.24 -11.50 -9.60
CA VAL A 100 -15.04 -11.58 -8.14
C VAL A 100 -13.84 -10.75 -7.69
N ALA A 101 -12.76 -10.75 -8.48
CA ALA A 101 -11.51 -10.08 -8.16
C ALA A 101 -11.67 -8.60 -7.74
N PRO A 102 -12.47 -7.74 -8.43
CA PRO A 102 -12.64 -6.35 -8.04
C PRO A 102 -13.17 -6.21 -6.61
N PHE A 103 -14.21 -6.98 -6.25
CA PHE A 103 -14.83 -6.92 -4.93
C PHE A 103 -13.87 -7.38 -3.82
N VAL A 104 -13.03 -8.38 -4.10
CA VAL A 104 -12.01 -8.83 -3.15
C VAL A 104 -10.97 -7.72 -2.93
N TYR A 105 -10.50 -7.06 -3.98
CA TYR A 105 -9.55 -5.95 -3.84
C TYR A 105 -10.15 -4.77 -3.08
N MET A 106 -11.41 -4.44 -3.36
CA MET A 106 -12.16 -3.42 -2.63
C MET A 106 -12.28 -3.76 -1.15
N ALA A 107 -12.64 -4.99 -0.82
CA ALA A 107 -12.74 -5.45 0.55
C ALA A 107 -11.39 -5.40 1.28
N VAL A 108 -10.31 -5.86 0.66
CA VAL A 108 -8.97 -5.86 1.27
C VAL A 108 -8.47 -4.43 1.53
N CYS A 109 -8.61 -3.53 0.55
CA CYS A 109 -8.23 -2.12 0.72
C CYS A 109 -9.08 -1.42 1.79
N ALA A 110 -10.39 -1.70 1.83
CA ALA A 110 -11.31 -1.12 2.80
C ALA A 110 -11.02 -1.61 4.23
N LEU A 111 -10.80 -2.92 4.41
CA LEU A 111 -10.44 -3.50 5.70
C LEU A 111 -9.11 -2.96 6.21
N HIS A 112 -8.12 -2.81 5.34
CA HIS A 112 -6.86 -2.19 5.72
C HIS A 112 -7.03 -0.73 6.15
N GLY A 113 -7.82 0.06 5.42
CA GLY A 113 -8.12 1.45 5.79
C GLY A 113 -8.89 1.56 7.11
N LEU A 114 -9.87 0.69 7.34
CA LEU A 114 -10.67 0.65 8.56
C LEU A 114 -9.87 0.18 9.79
N LEU A 115 -8.86 -0.67 9.58
CA LEU A 115 -7.97 -1.14 10.64
C LEU A 115 -6.70 -0.30 10.76
N TYR A 116 -6.55 0.76 9.96
CA TYR A 116 -5.29 1.50 9.85
C TYR A 116 -4.85 2.04 11.21
N GLY A 117 -5.76 2.70 11.91
CA GLY A 117 -5.53 3.17 13.26
C GLY A 117 -5.21 2.00 14.18
N THR A 118 -6.07 0.99 14.24
CA THR A 118 -5.87 -0.20 15.09
C THR A 118 -4.48 -0.85 14.91
N LEU A 119 -3.97 -0.95 13.68
CA LEU A 119 -2.64 -1.47 13.37
C LEU A 119 -1.51 -0.51 13.81
N TYR A 120 -1.78 0.79 13.83
CA TYR A 120 -0.86 1.82 14.29
C TYR A 120 -0.79 1.86 15.84
N ALA A 121 -1.89 1.56 16.53
CA ALA A 121 -2.05 1.68 17.99
C ALA A 121 -0.92 1.01 18.81
N PRO A 122 -0.43 -0.20 18.51
CA PRO A 122 0.62 -0.84 19.30
C PRO A 122 1.93 -0.05 19.31
N TYR A 123 2.33 0.50 18.17
CA TYR A 123 3.52 1.37 18.11
C TYR A 123 3.29 2.64 18.91
N GLN A 124 2.07 3.18 18.88
CA GLN A 124 1.74 4.37 19.65
C GLN A 124 1.73 4.14 21.15
N ALA A 125 1.24 2.98 21.59
CA ALA A 125 1.31 2.57 22.99
C ALA A 125 2.76 2.41 23.46
N LEU A 126 3.62 1.82 22.63
CA LEU A 126 5.06 1.67 22.93
C LEU A 126 5.76 3.03 23.01
N MET A 127 5.53 3.91 22.03
CA MET A 127 6.26 5.18 21.92
C MET A 127 5.84 6.21 22.97
N PHE A 128 4.56 6.22 23.34
CA PHE A 128 4.00 7.19 24.29
C PHE A 128 3.67 6.57 25.66
N HIS A 129 4.11 5.34 25.91
CA HIS A 129 3.89 4.61 27.15
C HIS A 129 2.41 4.53 27.56
N LEU A 130 1.53 4.32 26.59
CA LEU A 130 0.09 4.17 26.85
C LEU A 130 -0.16 2.80 27.48
N ASP A 131 -1.02 2.78 28.50
CA ASP A 131 -1.59 1.54 29.01
C ASP A 131 -2.66 0.99 28.05
N PHE A 132 -3.23 -0.17 28.40
CA PHE A 132 -4.25 -0.80 27.55
C PHE A 132 -5.47 0.12 27.34
N GLN A 133 -5.89 0.84 28.37
CA GLN A 133 -7.00 1.78 28.28
C GLN A 133 -6.66 2.94 27.33
N GLY A 134 -5.49 3.55 27.45
CA GLY A 134 -5.01 4.60 26.57
C GLY A 134 -4.90 4.15 25.11
N MET A 135 -4.46 2.92 24.86
CA MET A 135 -4.46 2.33 23.52
C MET A 135 -5.88 2.22 22.95
N ILE A 136 -6.84 1.73 23.72
CA ILE A 136 -8.26 1.66 23.31
C ILE A 136 -8.83 3.06 23.06
N THR A 137 -8.55 4.03 23.94
CA THR A 137 -8.97 5.43 23.76
C THR A 137 -8.43 6.01 22.45
N TRP A 138 -7.16 5.74 22.13
CA TRP A 138 -6.56 6.17 20.87
C TRP A 138 -7.24 5.53 19.66
N ILE A 139 -7.59 4.23 19.71
CA ILE A 139 -8.32 3.54 18.64
C ILE A 139 -9.71 4.16 18.43
N ILE A 140 -10.45 4.39 19.51
CA ILE A 140 -11.79 4.99 19.46
C ILE A 140 -11.72 6.41 18.89
N ALA A 141 -10.72 7.21 19.32
CA ALA A 141 -10.52 8.56 18.83
C ALA A 141 -10.11 8.59 17.34
N GLY A 142 -9.36 7.58 16.88
CA GLY A 142 -8.95 7.44 15.48
C GLY A 142 -10.04 6.91 14.55
N PHE A 143 -11.07 6.27 15.08
CA PHE A 143 -12.09 5.57 14.28
C PHE A 143 -12.77 6.43 13.21
N PRO A 144 -13.12 7.71 13.42
CA PRO A 144 -13.70 8.54 12.35
C PRO A 144 -12.76 8.68 11.14
N TYR A 145 -11.45 8.78 11.37
CA TYR A 145 -10.45 8.85 10.33
C TYR A 145 -10.27 7.50 9.63
N ASP A 146 -10.27 6.40 10.38
CA ASP A 146 -10.25 5.04 9.84
C ASP A 146 -11.49 4.73 9.00
N ALA A 147 -12.67 5.25 9.39
CA ALA A 147 -13.90 5.10 8.63
C ALA A 147 -13.82 5.84 7.28
N ILE A 148 -13.29 7.08 7.26
CA ILE A 148 -13.05 7.83 6.02
C ILE A 148 -12.03 7.09 5.14
N HIS A 149 -10.95 6.60 5.73
CA HIS A 149 -9.91 5.88 5.03
C HIS A 149 -10.43 4.56 4.45
N GLY A 150 -11.12 3.74 5.24
CA GLY A 150 -11.73 2.49 4.79
C GLY A 150 -12.76 2.70 3.69
N LEU A 151 -13.65 3.68 3.84
CA LEU A 151 -14.69 3.98 2.84
C LEU A 151 -14.09 4.51 1.54
N SER A 152 -13.13 5.43 1.63
CA SER A 152 -12.45 5.94 0.43
C SER A 152 -11.64 4.86 -0.27
N ASN A 153 -10.91 4.02 0.46
CA ASN A 153 -10.19 2.87 -0.09
C ASN A 153 -11.12 1.87 -0.78
N PHE A 154 -12.33 1.64 -0.25
CA PHE A 154 -13.33 0.78 -0.89
C PHE A 154 -13.65 1.24 -2.31
N PHE A 155 -13.92 2.53 -2.51
CA PHE A 155 -14.25 3.08 -3.82
C PHE A 155 -13.01 3.24 -4.71
N LEU A 156 -11.89 3.72 -4.16
CA LEU A 156 -10.65 3.91 -4.92
C LEU A 156 -10.07 2.58 -5.41
N ALA A 157 -10.34 1.47 -4.72
CA ALA A 157 -9.90 0.14 -5.14
C ALA A 157 -10.50 -0.32 -6.49
N LEU A 158 -11.54 0.35 -7.00
CA LEU A 158 -11.99 0.17 -8.40
C LEU A 158 -10.86 0.44 -9.41
N LEU A 159 -9.86 1.25 -9.03
CA LEU A 159 -8.69 1.56 -9.86
C LEU A 159 -7.61 0.47 -9.84
N VAL A 160 -7.70 -0.54 -8.96
CA VAL A 160 -6.68 -1.61 -8.88
C VAL A 160 -6.51 -2.31 -10.22
N ILE A 161 -7.59 -2.78 -10.84
CA ILE A 161 -7.52 -3.52 -12.12
C ILE A 161 -7.04 -2.60 -13.27
N PRO A 162 -7.58 -1.38 -13.45
CA PRO A 162 -7.04 -0.42 -14.42
C PRO A 162 -5.53 -0.18 -14.26
N ILE A 163 -5.04 0.00 -13.03
CA ILE A 163 -3.61 0.22 -12.76
C ILE A 163 -2.79 -1.04 -13.04
N VAL A 164 -3.25 -2.23 -12.63
CA VAL A 164 -2.60 -3.51 -12.97
C VAL A 164 -2.45 -3.65 -14.48
N ASN A 165 -3.51 -3.36 -15.24
CA ASN A 165 -3.48 -3.45 -16.70
C ASN A 165 -2.55 -2.40 -17.31
N ALA A 166 -2.52 -1.18 -16.78
CA ALA A 166 -1.61 -0.13 -17.22
C ALA A 166 -0.14 -0.52 -16.99
N ILE A 167 0.20 -1.06 -15.81
CA ILE A 167 1.55 -1.54 -15.49
C ILE A 167 1.95 -2.67 -16.43
N LYS A 168 1.09 -3.69 -16.62
CA LYS A 168 1.37 -4.81 -17.53
C LYS A 168 1.55 -4.36 -18.98
N LYS A 169 0.74 -3.41 -19.44
CA LYS A 169 0.86 -2.82 -20.78
C LYS A 169 2.16 -2.03 -20.94
N ALA A 170 2.56 -1.26 -19.94
CA ALA A 170 3.84 -0.53 -19.96
C ALA A 170 5.05 -1.49 -20.00
N GLN A 171 4.94 -2.66 -19.37
CA GLN A 171 5.96 -3.71 -19.42
C GLN A 171 6.00 -4.43 -20.78
N SER A 172 4.86 -4.66 -21.43
CA SER A 172 4.83 -5.38 -22.71
C SER A 172 5.45 -4.58 -23.86
N VAL A 173 5.42 -3.24 -23.78
CA VAL A 173 6.18 -2.36 -24.69
C VAL A 173 7.69 -2.60 -24.58
N LYS A 174 8.17 -3.07 -23.42
CA LYS A 174 9.58 -3.41 -23.13
C LYS A 174 10.04 -4.76 -23.67
N LEU A 175 9.09 -5.63 -24.07
CA LEU A 175 9.36 -6.99 -24.56
C LEU A 175 9.27 -7.11 -26.09
N ARG A 176 9.19 -5.99 -26.82
CA ARG A 176 9.39 -6.00 -28.27
C ARG A 176 10.89 -5.78 -28.55
N PRO A 177 11.60 -6.80 -29.09
CA PRO A 177 12.95 -6.59 -29.62
C PRO A 177 12.95 -5.57 -30.76
#